data_AF-A0A0T6BD49-F1
#
_entry.id   AF-A0A0T6BD49-F1
#
_cell.length_a   1.000
_cell.length_b   1.000
_cell.length_c   1.000
_cell.angle_alpha   90.00
_cell.angle_beta   90.00
_cell.angle_gamma   90.00
#
_symmetry.space_group_name_H-M   'P 1'
#
loop_
_entity.id
_entity.type
_entity.pdbx_description
1 polymer ?
#
loop_
_entity_poly.entity_id
_entity_poly.type
_entity_poly.pdbx_seq_one_letter_code
_entity_poly.pdbx_strand_id
1 'polypeptide(L)'
;MMGLSEDPKHIDRFWKQDLIVASFRNFATKKNCHVTLVIHPRKERNDEELTTSSIFGGAKASQEADNILIIQDKRLASLRGKKYLQVAKNRYSGDLGIMPLDFDKSALSYAQKKRTTKSTSSSDQKTNENLIGDS
;
A
#
# COMPACT_ATOMS: atom_id res chain seq x y z
N MET A 1 2.28 34.75 26.06
CA MET A 1 3.60 34.35 25.54
C MET A 1 3.91 32.97 26.11
N MET A 2 3.47 31.89 25.44
CA MET A 2 3.61 30.51 25.94
C MET A 2 4.89 29.87 25.40
N GLY A 3 5.47 28.98 26.22
CA GLY A 3 6.85 28.54 26.19
C GLY A 3 7.25 27.70 24.99
N LEU A 4 8.41 28.05 24.43
CA LEU A 4 9.20 27.23 23.53
C LEU A 4 10.19 26.42 24.37
N SER A 5 9.73 25.32 24.93
CA SER A 5 10.60 24.25 25.43
C SER A 5 10.45 23.02 24.54
N GLU A 6 10.63 23.21 23.23
CA GLU A 6 10.97 22.10 22.35
C GLU A 6 12.48 22.14 22.12
N ASP A 7 13.17 21.07 22.52
CA ASP A 7 14.62 20.95 22.39
C ASP A 7 15.10 21.27 20.96
N PRO A 8 16.09 22.18 20.76
CA PRO A 8 16.64 22.50 19.43
C PRO A 8 17.24 21.27 18.72
N LYS A 9 17.56 20.20 19.47
CA LYS A 9 18.00 18.91 18.93
C LYS A 9 16.93 18.14 18.14
N HIS A 10 15.64 18.38 18.37
CA HIS A 10 14.57 17.71 17.62
C HIS A 10 14.28 18.41 16.29
N ILE A 11 14.33 19.74 16.29
CA ILE A 11 14.17 20.57 15.09
C ILE A 11 15.26 20.24 14.06
N ASP A 12 16.50 20.09 14.51
CA ASP A 12 17.64 19.75 13.65
C ASP A 12 17.50 18.36 12.97
N ARG A 13 16.84 17.39 13.62
CA ARG A 13 16.65 16.05 13.02
C ARG A 13 15.70 16.07 11.83
N PHE A 14 14.57 16.76 11.93
CA PHE A 14 13.61 16.86 10.82
C PHE A 14 14.20 17.67 9.67
N TRP A 15 14.94 18.74 9.98
CA TRP A 15 15.63 19.53 8.98
C TRP A 15 16.71 18.72 8.23
N LYS A 16 17.50 17.90 8.95
CA LYS A 16 18.46 16.97 8.35
C LYS A 16 17.78 15.92 7.46
N GLN A 17 16.64 15.38 7.89
CA GLN A 17 15.85 14.45 7.05
C GLN A 17 15.41 15.12 5.74
N ASP A 18 14.90 16.35 5.81
CA ASP A 18 14.48 17.11 4.64
C ASP A 18 15.64 17.38 3.66
N LEU A 19 16.85 17.63 4.19
CA LEU A 19 18.05 17.81 3.39
C LEU A 19 18.50 16.50 2.71
N ILE A 20 18.39 15.37 3.39
CA ILE A 20 18.68 14.04 2.84
C ILE A 20 17.69 13.69 1.73
N VAL A 21 16.39 13.91 1.95
CA VAL A 21 15.35 13.69 0.93
C VAL A 21 15.60 14.52 -0.32
N ALA A 22 15.92 15.81 -0.16
CA ALA A 22 16.26 16.68 -1.28
C ALA A 22 17.51 16.18 -2.04
N SER A 23 18.49 15.66 -1.32
CA SER A 23 19.69 15.07 -1.92
C SER A 23 19.38 13.81 -2.73
N PHE A 24 18.50 12.92 -2.22
CA PHE A 24 18.05 11.75 -2.98
C PHE A 24 17.27 12.13 -4.24
N ARG A 25 16.39 13.13 -4.17
CA ARG A 25 15.68 13.65 -5.33
C ARG A 25 16.64 14.18 -6.41
N ASN A 26 17.63 14.96 -5.99
CA ASN A 26 18.66 15.50 -6.88
C ASN A 26 19.49 14.36 -7.51
N PHE A 27 19.87 13.37 -6.71
CA PHE A 27 20.62 12.21 -7.16
C PHE A 27 19.84 11.40 -8.21
N ALA A 28 18.58 11.05 -7.93
CA ALA A 28 17.71 10.33 -8.85
C ALA A 28 17.56 11.07 -10.19
N THR A 29 17.38 12.40 -10.14
CA THR A 29 17.25 13.24 -11.34
C THR A 29 18.55 13.33 -12.13
N LYS A 30 19.70 13.53 -11.47
CA LYS A 30 21.00 13.68 -12.13
C LYS A 30 21.56 12.38 -12.69
N LYS A 31 21.30 11.25 -12.02
CA LYS A 31 21.84 9.93 -12.39
C LYS A 31 20.84 9.05 -13.13
N ASN A 32 19.60 9.51 -13.30
CA ASN A 32 18.51 8.77 -13.92
C ASN A 32 18.35 7.36 -13.31
N CYS A 33 18.35 7.29 -11.98
CA CYS A 33 18.22 6.03 -11.24
C CYS A 33 16.97 6.03 -10.36
N HIS A 34 16.39 4.85 -10.15
CA HIS A 34 15.25 4.68 -9.25
C HIS A 34 15.73 4.60 -7.79
N VAL A 35 15.17 5.44 -6.92
CA VAL A 35 15.46 5.44 -5.48
C VAL A 35 14.17 5.13 -4.72
N THR A 36 14.21 4.09 -3.91
CA THR A 36 13.10 3.69 -3.04
C THR A 36 13.48 3.99 -1.59
N LEU A 37 12.65 4.78 -0.91
CA LEU A 37 12.80 5.11 0.50
C LEU A 37 11.70 4.44 1.31
N VAL A 38 12.08 3.72 2.37
CA VAL A 38 11.14 3.11 3.32
C VAL A 38 11.02 4.02 4.54
N ILE A 39 9.81 4.43 4.86
CA ILE A 39 9.51 5.31 6.00
C ILE A 39 8.51 4.62 6.91
N HIS A 40 8.79 4.59 8.20
CA HIS A 40 7.83 4.12 9.19
C HIS A 40 6.71 5.15 9.37
N PRO A 41 5.43 4.72 9.45
CA PRO A 41 4.35 5.65 9.71
C PRO A 41 4.44 6.23 11.13
N ARG A 42 3.79 7.38 11.35
CA ARG A 42 3.53 7.92 12.68
C ARG A 42 2.65 6.95 13.46
N LYS A 43 2.70 7.04 14.79
CA LYS A 43 1.78 6.31 15.66
C LYS A 43 0.38 6.92 15.50
N GLU A 44 -0.41 6.35 14.61
CA GLU A 44 -1.84 6.66 14.47
C GLU A 44 -2.67 5.75 15.38
N ARG A 45 -3.95 6.08 15.57
CA ARG A 45 -4.90 5.23 16.28
C ARG A 45 -5.11 3.93 15.49
N ASN A 46 -5.24 2.80 16.19
CA ASN A 46 -5.23 1.46 15.59
C ASN A 46 -6.34 1.20 14.55
N ASP A 47 -7.41 2.00 14.57
CA ASP A 47 -8.57 1.83 13.68
C ASP A 47 -8.56 2.78 12.47
N GLU A 48 -7.59 3.70 12.38
CA GLU A 48 -7.51 4.66 11.29
C GLU A 48 -6.65 4.14 10.13
N GLU A 49 -7.13 4.34 8.90
CA GLU A 49 -6.36 3.99 7.70
C GLU A 49 -5.17 4.94 7.55
N LEU A 50 -4.00 4.37 7.24
CA LEU A 50 -2.80 5.16 6.98
C LEU A 50 -2.99 6.00 5.71
N THR A 51 -2.77 7.30 5.83
CA THR A 51 -2.83 8.25 4.72
C THR A 51 -1.44 8.84 4.43
N THR A 52 -1.34 9.70 3.41
CA THR A 52 -0.10 10.44 3.13
C THR A 52 0.34 11.33 4.29
N SER A 53 -0.58 11.72 5.17
CA SER A 53 -0.29 12.52 6.38
C SER A 53 0.28 11.68 7.51
N SER A 54 0.08 10.36 7.47
CA SER A 54 0.60 9.41 8.47
C SER A 54 2.08 9.10 8.27
N ILE A 55 2.77 9.73 7.32
CA ILE A 55 4.21 9.55 7.10
C ILE A 55 4.97 10.26 8.24
N PHE A 56 5.86 9.52 8.92
CA PHE A 56 6.71 10.10 9.96
C PHE A 56 7.87 10.89 9.34
N GLY A 57 8.24 11.98 10.00
CA GLY A 57 9.28 12.90 9.51
C GLY A 57 8.72 14.19 8.91
N GLY A 58 9.57 14.91 8.19
CA GLY A 58 9.18 16.15 7.51
C GLY A 58 8.22 15.92 6.34
N ALA A 59 7.42 16.95 6.03
CA ALA A 59 6.48 16.91 4.89
C ALA A 59 7.20 16.86 3.53
N LYS A 60 8.51 17.12 3.50
CA LYS A 60 9.29 17.13 2.27
C LYS A 60 9.37 15.76 1.61
N ALA A 61 9.37 14.69 2.39
CA ALA A 61 9.37 13.32 1.87
C ALA A 61 8.17 13.03 0.97
N SER A 62 6.95 13.40 1.41
CA SER A 62 5.73 13.18 0.63
C SER A 62 5.61 14.16 -0.55
N GLN A 63 6.16 15.37 -0.42
CA GLN A 63 6.18 16.37 -1.51
C GLN A 63 7.12 15.96 -2.65
N GLU A 64 8.37 15.59 -2.34
CA GLU A 64 9.41 15.28 -3.32
C GLU A 64 9.25 13.90 -3.96
N ALA A 65 8.55 12.97 -3.30
CA ALA A 65 8.32 11.63 -3.83
C ALA A 65 7.44 11.66 -5.10
N ASP A 66 7.84 10.93 -6.14
CA ASP A 66 7.03 10.75 -7.34
C ASP A 66 5.89 9.73 -7.10
N ASN A 67 6.16 8.69 -6.31
CA ASN A 67 5.19 7.67 -5.94
C ASN A 67 5.16 7.48 -4.41
N ILE A 68 3.96 7.31 -3.86
CA ILE A 68 3.77 6.93 -2.44
C ILE A 68 2.94 5.65 -2.42
N LEU A 69 3.54 4.60 -1.88
CA LEU A 69 2.91 3.30 -1.71
C LEU A 69 2.77 3.01 -0.22
N ILE A 70 1.57 2.65 0.22
CA ILE A 70 1.26 2.36 1.62
C ILE A 70 0.83 0.90 1.73
N ILE A 71 1.54 0.12 2.54
CA ILE A 71 1.13 -1.24 2.89
C ILE A 71 0.18 -1.14 4.09
N GLN A 72 -1.10 -1.35 3.86
CA GLN A 72 -2.10 -1.37 4.91
C GLN A 72 -2.40 -2.79 5.37
N ASP A 73 -2.69 -2.95 6.66
CA ASP A 73 -3.02 -4.22 7.27
C ASP A 73 -4.32 -4.12 8.06
N LYS A 74 -5.43 -4.53 7.43
CA LYS A 74 -6.75 -4.54 8.07
C LYS A 74 -7.04 -5.78 8.92
N ARG A 75 -6.07 -6.68 9.13
CA ARG A 75 -6.28 -7.89 9.95
C ARG A 75 -6.70 -7.58 11.38
N LEU A 76 -6.29 -6.42 11.90
CA LEU A 76 -6.65 -5.94 13.24
C LEU A 76 -8.07 -5.35 13.31
N ALA A 77 -8.55 -4.72 12.24
CA ALA A 77 -9.87 -4.08 12.18
C ALA A 77 -11.00 -4.99 11.67
N SER A 78 -10.66 -6.10 10.98
CA SER A 78 -11.64 -7.04 10.45
C SER A 78 -11.13 -8.48 10.49
N LEU A 79 -11.99 -9.41 10.92
CA LEU A 79 -11.73 -10.87 10.92
C LEU A 79 -11.37 -11.43 9.53
N ARG A 80 -11.66 -10.70 8.44
CA ARG A 80 -11.27 -11.02 7.05
C ARG A 80 -10.30 -10.01 6.43
N GLY A 81 -9.70 -9.14 7.24
CA GLY A 81 -8.80 -8.10 6.78
C GLY A 81 -7.63 -8.69 5.99
N LYS A 82 -7.50 -8.29 4.72
CA LYS A 82 -6.34 -8.64 3.89
C LYS A 82 -5.34 -7.50 3.93
N LYS A 83 -4.04 -7.83 3.82
CA LYS A 83 -3.04 -6.81 3.48
C LYS A 83 -3.30 -6.31 2.06
N TYR A 84 -3.08 -5.03 1.84
CA TYR A 84 -3.11 -4.46 0.50
C TYR A 84 -2.08 -3.36 0.37
N LEU A 85 -1.61 -3.18 -0.86
CA LEU A 85 -0.77 -2.06 -1.26
C LEU A 85 -1.68 -0.98 -1.83
N GLN A 86 -1.71 0.18 -1.20
CA GLN A 86 -2.41 1.35 -1.71
C GLN A 86 -1.40 2.25 -2.43
N VAL A 87 -1.75 2.64 -3.65
CA VAL A 87 -1.07 3.73 -4.37
C VAL A 87 -1.71 5.03 -3.93
N ALA A 88 -1.07 5.73 -2.98
CA ALA A 88 -1.57 6.98 -2.40
C ALA A 88 -1.12 8.22 -3.19
N LYS A 89 -0.03 8.10 -3.96
CA LYS A 89 0.44 9.13 -4.89
C LYS A 89 1.10 8.46 -6.09
N ASN A 90 0.80 8.97 -7.28
CA ASN A 90 1.45 8.63 -8.53
C ASN A 90 1.54 9.91 -9.36
N ARG A 91 2.74 10.49 -9.47
CA ARG A 91 2.94 11.77 -10.16
C ARG A 91 2.89 11.65 -11.68
N TYR A 92 3.20 10.47 -12.23
CA TYR A 92 3.33 10.30 -13.68
C TYR A 92 1.98 10.20 -14.38
N SER A 93 1.16 9.21 -14.01
CA SER A 93 -0.16 9.02 -14.63
C SER A 93 -1.32 9.57 -13.80
N GLY A 94 -1.10 9.86 -12.52
CA GLY A 94 -2.17 10.28 -11.59
C GLY A 94 -3.05 9.13 -11.10
N ASP A 95 -2.88 7.92 -11.61
CA ASP A 95 -3.72 6.78 -11.23
C ASP A 95 -3.46 6.38 -9.78
N LEU A 96 -4.54 6.35 -9.02
CA LEU A 96 -4.58 5.85 -7.65
C LEU A 96 -5.33 4.53 -7.61
N GLY A 97 -5.02 3.68 -6.63
CA GLY A 97 -5.66 2.38 -6.53
C GLY A 97 -5.19 1.53 -5.38
N ILE A 98 -5.80 0.36 -5.26
CA ILE A 98 -5.51 -0.62 -4.21
C ILE A 98 -5.23 -1.97 -4.87
N MET A 99 -4.12 -2.59 -4.48
CA MET A 99 -3.71 -3.92 -4.89
C MET A 99 -3.76 -4.87 -3.68
N PRO A 100 -4.71 -5.82 -3.64
CA PRO A 100 -4.76 -6.81 -2.56
C PRO A 100 -3.54 -7.73 -2.63
N LEU A 101 -2.91 -7.96 -1.47
CA LEU A 101 -1.74 -8.82 -1.31
C LEU A 101 -2.14 -10.08 -0.57
N ASP A 102 -1.80 -11.24 -1.14
CA ASP A 102 -1.90 -12.54 -0.47
C ASP A 102 -0.49 -13.03 -0.15
N PHE A 103 -0.29 -13.53 1.07
CA PHE A 103 1.00 -14.07 1.52
C PHE A 103 1.13 -15.53 1.09
N ASP A 104 2.14 -15.84 0.30
CA ASP A 104 2.51 -17.21 -0.02
C ASP A 104 3.48 -17.73 1.03
N LYS A 105 3.02 -18.71 1.83
CA LYS A 105 3.84 -19.34 2.87
C LYS A 105 5.02 -20.16 2.30
N SER A 106 4.88 -20.69 1.10
CA SER A 106 5.92 -21.51 0.47
C SER A 106 7.08 -20.65 -0.05
N ALA A 107 6.76 -19.45 -0.57
CA ALA A 107 7.72 -18.52 -1.14
C ALA A 107 8.12 -17.38 -0.18
N LEU A 108 7.56 -17.33 1.04
CA LEU A 108 7.76 -16.27 2.04
C LEU A 108 7.59 -14.84 1.48
N SER A 109 6.71 -14.67 0.49
CA SER A 109 6.53 -13.41 -0.25
C SER A 109 5.05 -13.06 -0.42
N TYR A 110 4.78 -11.78 -0.66
CA TYR A 110 3.45 -11.30 -1.00
C TYR A 110 3.29 -11.23 -2.51
N ALA A 111 2.18 -11.74 -3.02
CA ALA A 111 1.83 -11.66 -4.42
C ALA A 111 0.40 -11.14 -4.60
N GLN A 112 0.12 -10.57 -5.77
CA GLN A 112 -1.25 -10.28 -6.16
C GLN A 112 -1.99 -11.59 -6.40
N LYS A 113 -3.20 -11.71 -5.85
CA LYS A 113 -4.05 -12.87 -6.15
C LYS A 113 -4.30 -12.91 -7.66
N LYS A 114 -3.79 -13.93 -8.36
CA LYS A 114 -4.17 -14.18 -9.75
C LYS A 114 -5.70 -14.29 -9.78
N ARG A 115 -6.37 -13.38 -10.49
CA ARG A 115 -7.79 -13.54 -10.77
C ARG A 115 -7.90 -14.84 -11.56
N THR A 116 -8.43 -15.90 -10.94
CA THR A 116 -8.84 -17.07 -11.68
C THR A 116 -9.94 -16.60 -12.62
N THR A 117 -9.63 -16.52 -13.91
CA THR A 117 -10.64 -16.46 -14.95
C THR A 117 -11.52 -17.69 -14.75
N LYS A 118 -12.71 -17.52 -14.17
CA LYS A 118 -13.73 -18.57 -14.23
C LYS A 118 -14.07 -18.71 -15.71
N SER A 119 -13.44 -19.66 -16.39
CA SER A 119 -14.01 -20.25 -17.59
C SER A 119 -15.36 -20.81 -17.15
N THR A 120 -16.43 -20.21 -17.63
CA THR A 120 -17.79 -20.72 -17.51
C THR A 120 -17.84 -22.07 -18.22
N SER A 121 -17.46 -23.15 -17.55
CA SER A 121 -17.76 -24.51 -17.98
C SER A 121 -19.20 -24.79 -17.60
N SER A 122 -20.10 -24.53 -18.54
CA SER A 122 -21.47 -25.02 -18.53
C SER A 122 -21.45 -26.55 -18.59
N SER A 123 -21.60 -27.18 -17.43
CA SER A 123 -21.89 -28.62 -17.31
C SER A 123 -23.03 -28.80 -16.32
N ASP A 124 -24.25 -28.58 -16.79
CA ASP A 124 -25.48 -29.01 -16.14
C ASP A 124 -26.52 -29.33 -17.24
N GLN A 125 -26.40 -30.49 -17.86
CA GLN A 125 -27.55 -31.22 -18.36
C GLN A 125 -27.54 -32.59 -17.69
N LYS A 126 -28.36 -32.70 -16.65
CA LYS A 126 -28.63 -33.93 -15.92
C LYS A 126 -29.26 -34.95 -16.87
N THR A 127 -28.68 -36.13 -16.82
CA THR A 127 -29.21 -37.40 -17.31
C THR A 127 -30.48 -37.83 -16.58
N ASN A 128 -31.39 -38.42 -17.35
CA ASN A 128 -32.32 -39.50 -16.99
C ASN A 128 -33.45 -39.24 -15.99
N GLU A 129 -34.65 -39.01 -16.52
CA GLU A 129 -35.86 -39.69 -16.03
C GLU A 129 -36.33 -40.68 -17.09
N ASN A 130 -36.31 -41.95 -16.71
CA ASN A 130 -36.88 -43.08 -17.44
C ASN A 130 -38.12 -43.53 -16.66
N LEU A 131 -39.13 -44.04 -17.37
CA LEU A 131 -40.25 -44.87 -16.89
C LEU A 131 -41.49 -44.15 -16.34
N ILE A 132 -42.47 -43.89 -17.22
CA ILE A 132 -43.87 -44.35 -17.01
C ILE A 132 -44.39 -44.80 -18.38
N GLY A 133 -44.63 -46.11 -18.52
CA GLY A 133 -45.51 -46.65 -19.56
C GLY A 133 -46.96 -46.57 -19.09
N ASP A 134 -47.89 -46.41 -20.02
CA ASP A 134 -48.95 -47.42 -20.26
C ASP A 134 -49.92 -46.93 -21.34
N SER A 135 -50.43 -47.94 -22.08
CA SER A 135 -51.58 -47.97 -23.00
C SER A 135 -51.39 -47.47 -24.42
#